data_AF-A0A4S4CIM5-F1
#
_entry.id   AF-A0A4S4CIM5-F1
#
_cell.length_a   1.000
_cell.length_b   1.000
_cell.length_c   1.000
_cell.angle_alpha   90.00
_cell.angle_beta   90.00
_cell.angle_gamma   90.00
#
_symmetry.space_group_name_H-M   'P 1'
#
loop_
_entity.id
_entity.type
_entity.pdbx_description
1 polymer ?
#
loop_
_entity_poly.entity_id
_entity_poly.type
_entity_poly.pdbx_seq_one_letter_code
_entity_poly.pdbx_strand_id
1 'polypeptide(L)'
;MTLTIPPAVRDAAQQGLILRRHLGYGGNRTGERVAERLLSDKPLTASRVRWMATYFATHPQPPLVGSTGNPHRMYVGWLLMGGDAGRAWAECTLMALNREEACKQAKRAQRRAAAPVKQAC
;
A
#
# COMPACT_ATOMS: atom_id res chain seq x y z
N MET A 1 -6.82 14.52 2.91
CA MET A 1 -5.59 13.87 3.38
C MET A 1 -4.65 13.64 2.21
N THR A 2 -3.44 14.21 2.24
CA THR A 2 -2.39 13.92 1.25
C THR A 2 -1.62 12.68 1.70
N LEU A 3 -1.51 11.67 0.84
CA LEU A 3 -0.81 10.42 1.15
C LEU A 3 0.67 10.55 0.81
N THR A 4 1.40 11.21 1.71
CA THR A 4 2.85 11.35 1.60
C THR A 4 3.53 10.03 1.99
N ILE A 5 4.47 9.61 1.14
CA ILE A 5 5.22 8.37 1.34
C ILE A 5 6.39 8.64 2.31
N PRO A 6 6.56 7.85 3.39
CA PRO A 6 7.70 8.01 4.29
C PRO A 6 9.03 7.67 3.60
N PRO A 7 10.16 8.30 4.00
CA PRO A 7 11.48 8.02 3.42
C PRO A 7 11.87 6.53 3.55
N ALA A 8 11.62 5.92 4.71
CA ALA A 8 11.93 4.50 4.94
C ALA A 8 11.23 3.55 3.95
N VAL A 9 10.02 3.90 3.47
CA VAL A 9 9.30 3.13 2.45
C VAL A 9 10.00 3.24 1.09
N ARG A 10 10.54 4.42 0.77
CA ARG A 10 11.31 4.67 -0.46
C ARG A 10 12.63 3.94 -0.43
N ASP A 11 13.35 3.99 0.69
CA ASP A 11 14.63 3.31 0.85
C ASP A 11 14.49 1.78 0.64
N ALA A 12 13.45 1.19 1.22
CA ALA A 12 13.12 -0.22 1.01
C ALA A 12 12.77 -0.53 -0.46
N ALA A 13 11.95 0.31 -1.10
CA ALA A 13 11.60 0.16 -2.51
C ALA A 13 12.82 0.26 -3.44
N GLN A 14 13.73 1.20 -3.15
CA GLN A 14 15.00 1.35 -3.86
C GLN A 14 15.87 0.11 -3.70
N GLN A 15 16.02 -0.39 -2.48
CA GLN A 15 16.76 -1.61 -2.21
C GLN A 15 16.17 -2.81 -2.96
N GLY A 16 14.83 -2.93 -3.01
CA GLY A 16 14.15 -3.97 -3.78
C GLY A 16 14.47 -3.92 -5.27
N LEU A 17 14.51 -2.72 -5.88
CA LEU A 17 14.87 -2.55 -7.29
C LEU A 17 16.34 -2.90 -7.55
N ILE A 18 17.24 -2.49 -6.67
CA ILE A 18 18.67 -2.82 -6.75
C ILE A 18 18.85 -4.34 -6.68
N LEU A 19 18.28 -4.99 -5.68
CA LEU A 19 18.35 -6.45 -5.53
C LEU A 19 17.77 -7.19 -6.73
N ARG A 20 16.65 -6.73 -7.27
CA ARG A 20 16.05 -7.34 -8.46
C ARG A 20 16.97 -7.22 -9.69
N ARG A 21 17.64 -6.08 -9.87
CA ARG A 21 18.62 -5.89 -10.95
C ARG A 21 19.83 -6.82 -10.80
N HIS A 22 20.33 -7.01 -9.57
CA HIS A 22 21.48 -7.88 -9.32
C HIS A 22 21.15 -9.37 -9.43
N LEU A 23 20.01 -9.79 -8.86
CA LEU A 23 19.64 -11.20 -8.77
C LEU A 23 18.90 -11.71 -10.01
N GLY A 24 18.31 -10.82 -10.82
CA GLY A 24 17.47 -11.18 -11.96
C GLY A 24 16.13 -11.83 -11.56
N TYR A 25 15.80 -11.84 -10.27
CA TYR A 25 14.56 -12.37 -9.74
C TYR A 25 14.00 -11.56 -8.57
N GLY A 26 12.72 -11.78 -8.28
CA GLY A 26 12.06 -11.21 -7.12
C GLY A 26 10.90 -10.31 -7.48
N GLY A 27 9.71 -10.61 -6.96
CA GLY A 27 8.47 -9.94 -7.35
C GLY A 27 8.10 -10.14 -8.83
N ASN A 28 7.16 -9.32 -9.29
CA ASN A 28 6.67 -9.29 -10.68
C ASN A 28 6.75 -7.87 -11.24
N ARG A 29 6.43 -7.69 -12.53
CA ARG A 29 6.43 -6.36 -13.17
C ARG A 29 5.50 -5.35 -12.46
N THR A 30 4.46 -5.84 -11.78
CA THR A 30 3.58 -5.00 -10.96
C THR A 30 4.30 -4.45 -9.74
N GLY A 31 5.09 -5.26 -9.03
CA GLY A 31 5.92 -4.83 -7.90
C GLY A 31 6.98 -3.80 -8.30
N GLU A 32 7.61 -3.98 -9.46
CA GLU A 32 8.53 -2.98 -10.05
C GLU A 32 7.86 -1.61 -10.22
N ARG A 33 6.69 -1.58 -10.86
CA ARG A 33 5.92 -0.34 -11.07
C ARG A 33 5.44 0.28 -9.77
N VAL A 34 5.23 -0.53 -8.72
CA VAL A 34 4.92 -0.02 -7.38
C VAL A 34 6.15 0.64 -6.80
N ALA A 35 7.30 -0.01 -6.82
CA ALA A 35 8.55 0.55 -6.33
C ALA A 35 8.89 1.87 -7.04
N GLU A 36 8.83 1.90 -8.37
CA GLU A 36 9.01 3.12 -9.17
C GLU A 36 8.05 4.24 -8.76
N ARG A 37 6.78 3.89 -8.47
CA ARG A 37 5.80 4.86 -8.00
C ARG A 37 6.10 5.34 -6.59
N LEU A 38 6.57 4.47 -5.69
CA LEU A 38 6.94 4.84 -4.33
C LEU A 38 8.13 5.81 -4.31
N LEU A 39 9.06 5.61 -5.23
CA LEU A 39 10.21 6.49 -5.43
C LEU A 39 9.83 7.81 -6.11
N SER A 40 8.69 7.88 -6.79
CA SER A 40 8.22 9.14 -7.35
C SER A 40 7.71 10.09 -6.27
N ASP A 41 7.94 11.40 -6.44
CA ASP A 41 7.41 12.45 -5.55
C ASP A 41 5.90 12.67 -5.68
N LYS A 42 5.17 11.75 -6.31
CA LYS A 42 3.73 11.87 -6.52
C LYS A 42 2.97 11.22 -5.37
N PRO A 43 1.96 11.90 -4.81
CA PRO A 43 1.12 11.30 -3.77
C PRO A 43 0.36 10.09 -4.33
N LEU A 44 0.10 9.12 -3.45
CA LEU A 44 -0.67 7.93 -3.79
C LEU A 44 -2.18 8.17 -3.64
N THR A 45 -2.97 7.41 -4.39
CA THR A 45 -4.42 7.40 -4.23
C THR A 45 -4.85 6.47 -3.11
N ALA A 46 -5.99 6.76 -2.47
CA ALA A 46 -6.55 5.91 -1.41
C ALA A 46 -6.76 4.46 -1.87
N SER A 47 -7.20 4.25 -3.12
CA SER A 47 -7.35 2.91 -3.70
C SER A 47 -6.03 2.16 -3.82
N ARG A 48 -4.92 2.87 -4.07
CA ARG A 48 -3.61 2.24 -4.15
C ARG A 48 -3.08 1.83 -2.78
N VAL A 49 -3.28 2.67 -1.76
CA VAL A 49 -2.93 2.32 -0.38
C VAL A 49 -3.73 1.12 0.10
N ARG A 50 -5.05 1.10 -0.19
CA ARG A 50 -5.91 -0.06 0.11
C ARG A 50 -5.36 -1.35 -0.51
N TRP A 51 -4.98 -1.30 -1.78
CA TRP A 51 -4.37 -2.44 -2.47
C TRP A 51 -3.05 -2.88 -1.84
N MET A 52 -2.18 -1.94 -1.43
CA MET A 52 -0.96 -2.25 -0.70
C MET A 52 -1.24 -2.91 0.65
N ALA A 53 -2.19 -2.40 1.42
CA ALA A 53 -2.57 -3.00 2.69
C ALA A 53 -3.14 -4.42 2.53
N THR A 54 -3.96 -4.67 1.49
CA THR A 54 -4.42 -6.02 1.15
C THR A 54 -3.28 -6.95 0.76
N TYR A 55 -2.29 -6.44 0.02
CA TYR A 55 -1.09 -7.21 -0.31
C TYR A 55 -0.36 -7.66 0.96
N PHE A 56 -0.08 -6.73 1.88
CA PHE A 56 0.61 -7.03 3.15
C PHE A 56 -0.22 -7.89 4.11
N ALA A 57 -1.54 -7.81 4.08
CA ALA A 57 -2.41 -8.67 4.89
C ALA A 57 -2.42 -10.14 4.41
N THR A 58 -2.24 -10.35 3.10
CA THR A 58 -2.27 -11.68 2.46
C THR A 58 -0.89 -12.31 2.32
N HIS A 59 0.17 -11.50 2.36
CA HIS A 59 1.55 -11.94 2.26
C HIS A 59 2.24 -11.75 3.61
N PRO A 60 2.54 -12.82 4.36
CA PRO A 60 3.34 -12.67 5.57
C PRO A 60 4.78 -12.26 5.22
N GLN A 61 5.48 -11.68 6.20
CA GLN A 61 6.88 -11.27 6.03
C GLN A 61 7.73 -12.50 5.63
N PRO A 62 8.40 -12.46 4.48
CA PRO A 62 9.21 -13.58 4.01
C PRO A 62 10.56 -13.60 4.75
N PRO A 63 11.23 -14.77 4.81
CA PRO A 63 12.58 -14.86 5.35
C PRO A 63 13.54 -13.99 4.55
N LEU A 64 14.49 -13.34 5.23
CA LEU A 64 15.51 -12.48 4.64
C LEU A 64 16.38 -13.24 3.64
N VAL A 65 16.87 -14.40 4.04
CA VAL A 65 17.85 -15.20 3.32
C VAL A 65 17.19 -16.50 2.83
N GLY A 66 17.44 -16.86 1.58
CA GLY A 66 17.05 -18.13 1.00
C GLY A 66 18.13 -19.21 1.20
N SER A 67 17.85 -20.43 0.75
CA SER A 67 18.72 -21.60 0.96
C SER A 67 20.12 -21.48 0.34
N THR A 68 20.34 -20.56 -0.59
CA THR A 68 21.62 -20.34 -1.27
C THR A 68 22.43 -19.17 -0.69
N GLY A 69 22.00 -18.59 0.44
CA GLY A 69 22.63 -17.41 1.05
C GLY A 69 22.23 -16.08 0.40
N ASN A 70 21.51 -16.10 -0.73
CA ASN A 70 20.98 -14.92 -1.39
C ASN A 70 19.64 -14.46 -0.78
N PRO A 71 19.25 -13.19 -0.96
CA PRO A 71 17.94 -12.70 -0.55
C PRO A 71 16.80 -13.55 -1.12
N HIS A 72 15.83 -13.92 -0.28
CA HIS A 72 14.73 -14.76 -0.72
C HIS A 72 13.90 -14.07 -1.82
N ARG A 73 13.43 -14.82 -2.82
CA ARG A 73 12.71 -14.27 -3.98
C ARG A 73 11.43 -13.51 -3.56
N MET A 74 10.76 -13.94 -2.49
CA MET A 74 9.62 -13.21 -1.92
C MET A 74 10.06 -11.98 -1.13
N TYR A 75 11.24 -11.99 -0.51
CA TYR A 75 11.78 -10.85 0.24
C TYR A 75 12.13 -9.68 -0.69
N VAL A 76 12.66 -9.95 -1.88
CA VAL A 76 12.81 -8.90 -2.90
C VAL A 76 11.45 -8.33 -3.30
N GLY A 77 10.42 -9.17 -3.48
CA GLY A 77 9.05 -8.72 -3.74
C GLY A 77 8.46 -7.86 -2.61
N TRP A 78 8.73 -8.24 -1.36
CA TRP A 78 8.37 -7.50 -0.17
C TRP A 78 8.99 -6.10 -0.14
N LEU A 79 10.29 -6.01 -0.43
CA LEU A 79 11.01 -4.75 -0.50
C LEU A 79 10.49 -3.84 -1.61
N LEU A 80 10.12 -4.37 -2.78
CA LEU A 80 9.52 -3.58 -3.87
C LEU A 80 8.20 -2.91 -3.46
N MET A 81 7.50 -3.46 -2.47
CA MET A 81 6.26 -2.89 -1.93
C MET A 81 6.52 -1.91 -0.78
N GLY A 82 7.78 -1.69 -0.40
CA GLY A 82 8.20 -0.81 0.69
C GLY A 82 8.61 -1.52 1.98
N GLY A 83 8.68 -2.86 1.97
CA GLY A 83 9.12 -3.64 3.11
C GLY A 83 8.25 -3.47 4.37
N ASP A 84 8.87 -3.63 5.54
CA ASP A 84 8.18 -3.54 6.83
C ASP A 84 7.67 -2.11 7.11
N ALA A 85 8.45 -1.10 6.69
CA ALA A 85 8.02 0.29 6.74
C ALA A 85 6.78 0.53 5.87
N GLY A 86 6.75 -0.06 4.66
CA GLY A 86 5.62 0.01 3.74
C GLY A 86 4.37 -0.64 4.29
N ARG A 87 4.52 -1.79 4.97
CA ARG A 87 3.44 -2.47 5.68
C ARG A 87 2.86 -1.59 6.77
N ALA A 88 3.69 -1.15 7.72
CA ALA A 88 3.25 -0.34 8.85
C ALA A 88 2.56 0.94 8.37
N TRP A 89 3.14 1.62 7.38
CA TRP A 89 2.55 2.80 6.78
C TRP A 89 1.21 2.52 6.10
N ALA A 90 1.10 1.45 5.30
CA ALA A 90 -0.12 1.10 4.59
C ALA A 90 -1.25 0.73 5.56
N GLU A 91 -0.96 -0.01 6.62
CA GLU A 91 -1.92 -0.39 7.67
C GLU A 91 -2.43 0.85 8.41
N CYS A 92 -1.55 1.72 8.92
CA CYS A 92 -1.95 2.97 9.59
C CYS A 92 -2.78 3.88 8.68
N THR A 93 -2.35 4.01 7.41
CA THR A 93 -3.03 4.86 6.43
C THR A 93 -4.41 4.30 6.07
N LEU A 94 -4.54 2.97 5.96
CA LEU A 94 -5.82 2.31 5.73
C LEU A 94 -6.82 2.59 6.87
N MET A 95 -6.37 2.52 8.12
CA MET A 95 -7.21 2.82 9.28
C MET A 95 -7.71 4.27 9.25
N ALA A 96 -6.84 5.22 8.92
CA ALA A 96 -7.21 6.62 8.76
C ALA A 96 -8.25 6.81 7.64
N LEU A 97 -8.03 6.22 6.47
CA LEU A 97 -8.97 6.28 5.35
C LEU A 97 -10.33 5.68 5.69
N ASN A 98 -10.36 4.52 6.36
CA ASN A 98 -11.62 3.89 6.76
C ASN A 98 -12.40 4.76 7.74
N ARG A 99 -11.71 5.45 8.66
CA ARG A 99 -12.34 6.41 9.58
C ARG A 99 -12.94 7.61 8.83
N GLU A 100 -12.22 8.16 7.87
CA GLU A 100 -12.72 9.25 7.01
C GLU A 100 -13.96 8.81 6.21
N GLU A 101 -13.92 7.62 5.61
CA GLU A 101 -15.04 7.06 4.83
C GLU A 101 -16.25 6.76 5.71
N ALA A 102 -16.05 6.21 6.91
CA ALA A 102 -17.13 5.99 7.88
C ALA A 102 -17.83 7.32 8.26
N CYS A 103 -17.04 8.38 8.51
CA CYS A 103 -17.59 9.70 8.79
C CYS A 103 -18.41 10.25 7.61
N LYS A 104 -17.90 10.14 6.38
CA LYS A 104 -18.62 10.56 5.17
C LYS A 104 -19.91 9.78 4.98
N GLN A 105 -19.87 8.46 5.18
CA GLN A 105 -21.02 7.59 5.05
C GLN A 105 -22.09 7.91 6.11
N ALA A 106 -21.70 8.18 7.36
CA ALA A 106 -22.61 8.61 8.43
C ALA A 106 -23.30 9.93 8.07
N LYS A 107 -22.55 10.93 7.60
CA LYS A 107 -23.12 12.21 7.12
C LYS A 107 -24.08 12.01 5.95
N ARG A 108 -23.74 11.12 4.99
CA ARG A 108 -24.60 10.80 3.84
C ARG A 108 -25.89 10.09 4.28
N ALA A 109 -25.81 9.19 5.24
CA ALA A 109 -26.98 8.52 5.83
C ALA A 109 -27.89 9.52 6.55
N GLN A 110 -27.33 10.42 7.37
CA GLN A 110 -28.08 11.50 8.03
C GLN A 110 -28.81 12.39 7.02
N ARG A 111 -28.14 12.81 5.94
CA ARG A 111 -28.75 13.62 4.87
C ARG A 111 -29.86 12.88 4.13
N ARG A 112 -29.73 11.56 3.93
CA ARG A 112 -30.79 10.73 3.33
C ARG A 112 -32.01 10.61 4.26
N ALA A 113 -31.78 10.44 5.55
CA ALA A 113 -32.85 10.36 6.54
C ALA A 113 -33.59 11.70 6.73
N ALA A 114 -32.89 12.83 6.61
CA ALA A 114 -33.46 14.17 6.69
C ALA A 114 -34.07 14.67 5.36
N ALA A 115 -33.97 13.90 4.26
CA ALA A 115 -34.55 14.30 2.99
C ALA A 115 -36.08 14.16 3.07
N PRO A 116 -36.86 15.21 2.75
CA PRO A 116 -38.31 15.12 2.76
C PRO A 116 -38.74 14.07 1.73
N VAL A 117 -39.54 13.10 2.18
CA VAL A 117 -40.27 12.21 1.27
C VAL A 117 -41.21 13.08 0.47
N LYS A 118 -40.90 13.31 -0.82
CA LYS A 118 -41.86 13.90 -1.74
C LYS A 118 -43.00 12.90 -1.88
N GLN A 119 -44.07 13.09 -1.11
CA GLN A 119 -45.35 12.46 -1.40
C GLN A 119 -45.81 12.97 -2.76
N ALA A 120 -45.95 12.06 -3.72
CA ALA A 120 -46.59 12.37 -4.99
C ALA A 120 -48.11 12.47 -4.73
N CYS A 121 -48.70 13.60 -5.13
CA CYS A 121 -50.15 13.78 -5.23
C CYS A 121 -50.71 13.02 -6.43
#